data_AF-A0A8T4CR34-F1
#
_entry.id   AF-A0A8T4CR34-F1
#
_cell.length_a   1.000
_cell.length_b   1.000
_cell.length_c   1.000
_cell.angle_alpha   90.00
_cell.angle_beta   90.00
_cell.angle_gamma   90.00
#
_symmetry.space_group_name_H-M   'P 1'
#
loop_
_entity.id
_entity.type
_entity.pdbx_description
1 polymer ?
#
loop_
_entity_poly.entity_id
_entity_poly.type
_entity_poly.pdbx_seq_one_letter_code
_entity_poly.pdbx_strand_id
1 'polypeptide(L)'
;MTSVKSLPVYSCGHEHLRDAYDRADDHSQTLSWAATSLPCSECCRASLKNLDLSPQVYVNLQQLSPGMAAFVIEVSEVVQPLDGVLHLTGYSHRAASKDELHPGGDAFDVPGAVWRKEYWFANETEPMHVVALLRHLKQEMRWLETYLPDGELAVHFADFVPPK
;
A
#
# COMPACT_ATOMS: atom_id res chain seq x y z
N MET A 1 -11.51 -6.23 -36.68
CA MET A 1 -11.55 -7.25 -35.61
C MET A 1 -10.95 -6.63 -34.36
N THR A 2 -11.80 -6.07 -33.49
CA THR A 2 -11.36 -5.55 -32.19
C THR A 2 -11.08 -6.75 -31.29
N SER A 3 -9.80 -7.00 -31.03
CA SER A 3 -9.40 -7.98 -30.03
C SER A 3 -9.96 -7.52 -28.68
N VAL A 4 -10.97 -8.23 -28.18
CA VAL A 4 -11.43 -8.04 -26.81
C VAL A 4 -10.27 -8.54 -25.94
N LYS A 5 -9.45 -7.62 -25.43
CA LYS A 5 -8.46 -7.97 -24.41
C LYS A 5 -9.26 -8.54 -23.23
N SER A 6 -9.14 -9.85 -23.02
CA SER A 6 -9.62 -10.50 -21.81
C SER A 6 -8.92 -9.84 -20.63
N LEU A 7 -9.68 -9.44 -19.63
CA LEU A 7 -9.10 -8.90 -18.41
C LEU A 7 -8.30 -10.01 -17.70
N PRO A 8 -7.26 -9.64 -16.94
CA PRO A 8 -6.53 -10.62 -16.15
C PRO A 8 -7.47 -11.29 -15.14
N VAL A 9 -7.11 -12.51 -14.76
CA VAL A 9 -7.85 -13.32 -13.78
C VAL A 9 -6.95 -13.49 -12.55
N TYR A 10 -7.50 -13.23 -11.37
CA TYR A 10 -6.79 -13.45 -10.11
C TYR A 10 -6.63 -14.94 -9.82
N SER A 11 -5.67 -15.32 -8.97
CA SER A 11 -5.48 -16.72 -8.56
C SER A 11 -6.72 -17.36 -7.90
N CYS A 12 -7.61 -16.54 -7.34
CA CYS A 12 -8.89 -16.98 -6.78
C CYS A 12 -9.97 -17.28 -7.84
N GLY A 13 -9.67 -17.11 -9.14
CA GLY A 13 -10.61 -17.34 -10.25
C GLY A 13 -11.55 -16.18 -10.55
N HIS A 14 -11.47 -15.07 -9.81
CA HIS A 14 -12.26 -13.87 -10.10
C HIS A 14 -11.60 -13.03 -11.19
N GLU A 15 -12.41 -12.49 -12.10
CA GLU A 15 -11.96 -11.53 -13.12
C GLU A 15 -11.89 -10.11 -12.54
N HIS A 16 -11.04 -9.26 -13.10
CA HIS A 16 -11.13 -7.83 -12.79
C HIS A 16 -12.49 -7.30 -13.26
N LEU A 17 -13.15 -6.53 -12.39
CA LEU A 17 -14.34 -5.78 -12.78
C LEU A 17 -13.93 -4.73 -13.82
N ARG A 18 -14.39 -4.90 -15.07
CA ARG A 18 -14.04 -4.01 -16.19
C ARG A 18 -14.24 -2.54 -15.87
N ASP A 19 -15.39 -2.20 -15.29
CA ASP A 19 -15.70 -0.82 -14.92
C ASP A 19 -14.77 -0.24 -13.86
N ALA A 20 -14.33 -1.06 -12.89
CA ALA A 20 -13.40 -0.63 -11.86
C ALA A 20 -11.98 -0.47 -12.43
N TYR A 21 -11.59 -1.39 -13.33
CA TYR A 21 -10.30 -1.35 -14.01
C TYR A 21 -10.18 -0.14 -14.95
N ASP A 22 -11.20 0.11 -15.76
CA ASP A 22 -11.20 1.22 -16.74
C ASP A 22 -11.26 2.60 -16.06
N ARG A 23 -11.80 2.69 -14.84
CA ARG A 23 -11.82 3.91 -14.02
C ARG A 23 -10.57 4.09 -13.16
N ALA A 24 -9.80 3.03 -12.95
CA ALA A 24 -8.56 3.09 -12.21
C ALA A 24 -7.54 3.91 -13.00
N ASP A 25 -6.77 4.75 -12.31
CA ASP A 25 -5.63 5.42 -12.92
C ASP A 25 -4.53 4.42 -13.32
N ASP A 26 -3.61 4.84 -14.18
CA ASP A 26 -2.53 3.99 -14.72
C ASP A 26 -1.70 3.30 -13.62
N HIS A 27 -1.48 3.99 -12.49
CA HIS A 27 -0.73 3.44 -11.36
C HIS A 27 -1.54 2.33 -10.67
N SER A 28 -2.79 2.61 -10.33
CA SER A 28 -3.72 1.62 -9.76
C SER A 28 -3.91 0.39 -10.65
N GLN A 29 -3.97 0.57 -11.98
CA GLN A 29 -4.01 -0.54 -12.93
C GLN A 29 -2.72 -1.37 -12.90
N THR A 30 -1.55 -0.70 -12.87
CA THR A 30 -0.24 -1.36 -12.79
C THR A 30 -0.12 -2.21 -11.53
N LEU A 31 -0.51 -1.68 -10.37
CA LEU A 31 -0.51 -2.42 -9.11
C LEU A 31 -1.47 -3.62 -9.16
N SER A 32 -2.67 -3.40 -9.70
CA SER A 32 -3.68 -4.45 -9.85
C SER A 32 -3.18 -5.58 -10.77
N TRP A 33 -2.46 -5.23 -11.84
CA TRP A 33 -1.84 -6.20 -12.75
C TRP A 33 -0.72 -7.00 -12.06
N ALA A 34 0.14 -6.33 -11.29
CA ALA A 34 1.24 -6.97 -10.56
C ALA A 34 0.73 -8.01 -9.53
N ALA A 35 -0.43 -7.77 -8.93
CA ALA A 35 -1.03 -8.64 -7.92
C ALA A 35 -1.93 -9.76 -8.51
N THR A 36 -2.02 -9.92 -9.82
CA THR A 36 -2.91 -10.93 -10.46
C THR A 36 -2.59 -12.37 -10.09
N SER A 37 -1.34 -12.67 -9.71
CA SER A 37 -0.93 -13.98 -9.21
C SER A 37 -1.42 -14.30 -7.79
N LEU A 38 -2.10 -13.35 -7.13
CA LEU A 38 -2.64 -13.46 -5.77
C LEU A 38 -4.16 -13.33 -5.75
N PRO A 39 -4.84 -13.60 -4.63
CA PRO A 39 -6.29 -13.43 -4.52
C PRO A 39 -6.70 -11.97 -4.74
N CYS A 40 -7.90 -11.76 -5.29
CA CYS A 40 -8.43 -10.41 -5.47
C CYS A 40 -8.66 -9.69 -4.13
N SER A 41 -8.86 -8.38 -4.19
CA SER A 41 -9.07 -7.55 -3.00
C SER A 41 -10.28 -7.98 -2.16
N GLU A 42 -11.36 -8.47 -2.80
CA GLU A 42 -12.51 -9.03 -2.09
C GLU A 42 -12.18 -10.31 -1.31
N CYS A 43 -11.44 -11.24 -1.91
CA CYS A 43 -10.99 -12.45 -1.23
C CYS A 43 -10.00 -12.14 -0.09
N CYS A 44 -9.14 -11.14 -0.27
CA CYS A 44 -8.25 -10.66 0.80
C CYS A 44 -9.06 -10.12 1.99
N ARG A 45 -10.03 -9.23 1.74
CA ARG A 45 -10.90 -8.69 2.79
C ARG A 45 -11.70 -9.77 3.51
N ALA A 46 -12.24 -10.75 2.78
CA ALA A 46 -12.96 -11.87 3.37
C ALA A 46 -12.05 -12.69 4.30
N SER A 47 -10.81 -12.93 3.89
CA SER A 47 -9.82 -13.67 4.70
C SER A 47 -9.48 -12.91 5.98
N LEU A 48 -9.22 -11.61 5.90
CA LEU A 48 -8.93 -10.75 7.06
C LEU A 48 -10.10 -10.71 8.04
N LYS A 49 -11.33 -10.55 7.55
CA LYS A 49 -12.54 -10.59 8.38
C LYS A 49 -12.73 -11.92 9.10
N ASN A 50 -12.46 -13.04 8.43
CA ASN A 50 -12.55 -14.37 9.03
C ASN A 50 -11.51 -14.60 10.15
N LEU A 51 -10.40 -13.87 10.09
CA LEU A 51 -9.31 -13.91 11.08
C LEU A 51 -9.47 -12.84 12.17
N ASP A 52 -10.53 -12.02 12.12
CA ASP A 52 -10.76 -10.89 13.01
C ASP A 52 -9.58 -9.89 13.03
N LEU A 53 -8.97 -9.67 11.86
CA LEU A 53 -7.87 -8.73 11.67
C LEU A 53 -8.36 -7.45 10.99
N SER A 54 -7.91 -6.31 11.50
CA SER A 54 -8.18 -4.99 10.92
C SER A 54 -6.85 -4.26 10.62
N PRO A 55 -6.18 -4.58 9.50
CA PRO A 55 -4.96 -3.91 9.10
C PRO A 55 -5.16 -2.40 9.00
N GLN A 56 -4.26 -1.63 9.62
CA GLN A 56 -4.26 -0.17 9.59
C GLN A 56 -3.10 0.34 8.72
N VAL A 57 -3.37 1.39 7.95
CA VAL A 57 -2.41 2.06 7.06
C VAL A 57 -2.08 3.43 7.60
N TYR A 58 -0.80 3.72 7.76
CA TYR A 58 -0.30 5.00 8.23
C TYR A 58 0.52 5.66 7.14
N VAL A 59 0.13 6.89 6.77
CA VAL A 59 0.79 7.69 5.75
C VAL A 59 1.40 8.90 6.43
N ASN A 60 2.72 9.02 6.41
CA ASN A 60 3.43 10.12 7.05
C ASN A 60 4.60 10.64 6.20
N LEU A 61 5.19 11.74 6.66
CA LEU A 61 6.37 12.36 6.06
C LEU A 61 7.54 12.17 7.01
N GLN A 62 8.64 11.61 6.52
CA GLN A 62 9.83 11.35 7.33
C GLN A 62 11.06 11.99 6.72
N GLN A 63 11.95 12.49 7.58
CA GLN A 63 13.30 12.87 7.20
C GLN A 63 14.21 11.64 7.28
N LEU A 64 14.74 11.20 6.15
CA LEU A 64 15.64 10.04 6.09
C LEU A 64 17.10 10.44 6.35
N SER A 65 17.48 11.65 5.93
CA SER A 65 18.81 12.21 6.16
C SER A 65 18.80 13.74 6.02
N PRO A 66 19.90 14.45 6.38
CA PRO A 66 20.04 15.86 6.07
C PRO A 66 19.99 16.09 4.55
N GLY A 67 18.86 16.56 4.04
CA GLY A 67 18.62 16.82 2.61
C GLY A 67 17.70 15.82 1.91
N MET A 68 17.24 14.75 2.58
CA MET A 68 16.34 13.76 2.00
C MET A 68 15.12 13.52 2.89
N ALA A 69 13.94 13.50 2.27
CA ALA A 69 12.69 13.18 2.91
C ALA A 69 11.95 12.10 2.09
N ALA A 70 10.95 11.47 2.71
CA ALA A 70 10.09 10.53 2.02
C ALA A 70 8.66 10.61 2.53
N PHE A 71 7.70 10.46 1.61
CA PHE A 71 6.37 10.00 2.02
C PHE A 71 6.47 8.49 2.29
N VAL A 72 5.99 8.09 3.45
CA VAL A 72 6.09 6.72 3.92
C VAL A 72 4.69 6.17 4.15
N ILE A 73 4.48 4.94 3.68
CA ILE A 73 3.28 4.15 3.96
C ILE A 73 3.71 2.98 4.83
N GLU A 74 3.05 2.79 5.96
CA GLU A 74 3.24 1.65 6.86
C GLU A 74 1.91 0.92 7.06
N VAL A 75 1.88 -0.37 6.74
CA VAL A 75 0.70 -1.22 6.92
C VAL A 75 0.96 -2.21 8.06
N SER A 76 0.13 -2.14 9.08
CA SER A 76 0.21 -2.99 10.27
C SER A 76 -0.75 -4.18 10.20
N GLU A 77 -0.49 -5.21 11.02
CA GLU A 77 -1.41 -6.36 11.22
C GLU A 77 -1.74 -7.15 9.95
N VAL A 78 -0.77 -7.19 9.03
CA VAL A 78 -0.90 -7.87 7.75
C VAL A 78 -0.59 -9.36 7.89
N VAL A 79 -1.44 -10.20 7.29
CA VAL A 79 -1.24 -11.64 7.13
C VAL A 79 -1.54 -12.06 5.68
N GLN A 80 -1.29 -13.33 5.36
CA GLN A 80 -1.70 -13.90 4.07
C GLN A 80 -3.22 -13.76 3.84
N PRO A 81 -3.64 -13.39 2.62
CA PRO A 81 -2.83 -13.19 1.41
C PRO A 81 -2.32 -11.75 1.18
N LEU A 82 -2.64 -10.79 2.05
CA LEU A 82 -2.33 -9.37 1.86
C LEU A 82 -0.81 -9.09 1.89
N ASP A 83 -0.06 -9.84 2.68
CA ASP A 83 1.41 -9.76 2.75
C ASP A 83 2.07 -9.95 1.37
N GLY A 84 1.64 -10.94 0.60
CA GLY A 84 2.11 -11.21 -0.74
C GLY A 84 1.76 -10.08 -1.69
N VAL A 85 0.56 -9.49 -1.55
CA VAL A 85 0.12 -8.37 -2.40
C VAL A 85 1.04 -7.18 -2.17
N LEU A 86 1.29 -6.85 -0.90
CA LEU A 86 2.21 -5.77 -0.53
C LEU A 86 3.63 -6.05 -1.02
N HIS A 87 4.12 -7.29 -0.88
CA HIS A 87 5.44 -7.66 -1.40
C HIS A 87 5.56 -7.44 -2.92
N LEU A 88 4.60 -7.94 -3.70
CA LEU A 88 4.61 -7.81 -5.17
C LEU A 88 4.47 -6.37 -5.64
N THR A 89 3.89 -5.48 -4.84
CA THR A 89 3.75 -4.05 -5.16
C THR A 89 4.85 -3.16 -4.57
N GLY A 90 5.91 -3.77 -4.06
CA GLY A 90 7.15 -3.08 -3.67
C GLY A 90 7.20 -2.63 -2.21
N TYR A 91 6.35 -3.17 -1.34
CA TYR A 91 6.50 -3.00 0.10
C TYR A 91 7.56 -3.98 0.63
N SER A 92 8.25 -3.55 1.69
CA SER A 92 9.24 -4.34 2.39
C SER A 92 8.87 -4.47 3.87
N HIS A 93 9.23 -5.59 4.49
CA HIS A 93 8.98 -5.81 5.90
C HIS A 93 9.99 -5.04 6.76
N ARG A 94 9.49 -4.17 7.65
CA ARG A 94 10.29 -3.20 8.42
C ARG A 94 9.76 -3.03 9.82
N ALA A 95 10.58 -2.54 10.74
CA ALA A 95 10.08 -2.08 12.04
C ALA A 95 9.18 -0.85 11.81
N ALA A 96 8.19 -0.62 12.67
CA ALA A 96 7.38 0.59 12.60
C ALA A 96 8.21 1.83 12.93
N SER A 97 7.89 2.95 12.30
CA SER A 97 8.47 4.25 12.66
C SER A 97 7.90 4.76 13.97
N LYS A 98 8.70 5.55 14.68
CA LYS A 98 8.26 6.20 15.93
C LYS A 98 7.72 7.61 15.68
N ASP A 99 8.37 8.34 14.79
CA ASP A 99 8.06 9.72 14.42
C ASP A 99 8.76 10.10 13.11
N GLU A 100 8.70 11.37 12.71
CA GLU A 100 9.24 11.92 11.47
C GLU A 100 10.77 11.82 11.36
N LEU A 101 11.48 11.69 12.49
CA LEU A 101 12.95 11.70 12.56
C LEU A 101 13.54 10.33 12.91
N HIS A 102 12.69 9.38 13.31
CA HIS A 102 13.08 8.03 13.71
C HIS A 102 12.38 6.98 12.83
N PRO A 103 12.81 6.84 11.56
CA PRO A 103 12.26 5.85 10.63
C PRO A 103 12.50 4.42 11.12
N GLY A 104 11.57 3.53 10.76
CA GLY A 104 11.65 2.10 11.02
C GLY A 104 12.87 1.42 10.37
N GLY A 105 13.60 0.62 11.17
CA GLY A 105 14.75 -0.16 10.70
C GLY A 105 14.38 -1.53 10.10
N ASP A 106 15.37 -2.42 10.01
CA ASP A 106 15.14 -3.81 9.60
C ASP A 106 14.25 -4.56 10.61
N ALA A 107 13.26 -5.30 10.10
CA ALA A 107 12.41 -6.15 10.93
C ALA A 107 12.95 -7.59 10.95
N PHE A 108 13.77 -7.90 11.94
CA PHE A 108 14.06 -9.30 12.29
C PHE A 108 13.19 -9.68 13.49
N ASP A 109 12.12 -10.46 13.24
CA ASP A 109 11.20 -11.04 14.24
C ASP A 109 10.69 -10.06 15.30
N VAL A 110 10.42 -8.81 14.92
CA VAL A 110 9.95 -7.77 15.84
C VAL A 110 8.42 -7.82 15.93
N PRO A 111 7.83 -8.01 17.13
CA PRO A 111 6.40 -7.78 17.34
C PRO A 111 6.01 -6.37 16.91
N GLY A 112 4.98 -6.25 16.07
CA GLY A 112 4.56 -4.94 15.53
C GLY A 112 5.36 -4.46 14.31
N ALA A 113 6.07 -5.36 13.63
CA ALA A 113 6.59 -5.06 12.29
C ALA A 113 5.47 -4.71 11.30
N VAL A 114 5.85 -3.95 10.28
CA VAL A 114 4.96 -3.37 9.27
C VAL A 114 5.46 -3.65 7.87
N TRP A 115 4.54 -3.59 6.91
CA TRP A 115 4.87 -3.50 5.51
C TRP A 115 5.05 -2.04 5.13
N ARG A 116 6.23 -1.68 4.66
CA ARG A 116 6.66 -0.31 4.43
C ARG A 116 7.02 -0.06 2.97
N LYS A 117 6.54 1.07 2.43
CA LYS A 117 6.92 1.60 1.12
C LYS A 117 7.20 3.09 1.23
N GLU A 118 8.20 3.55 0.47
CA GLU A 118 8.75 4.90 0.60
C GLU A 118 8.83 5.59 -0.76
N TYR A 119 8.51 6.87 -0.78
CA TYR A 119 8.61 7.73 -1.96
C TYR A 119 9.55 8.89 -1.65
N TRP A 120 10.81 8.73 -2.06
CA TRP A 120 11.90 9.62 -1.67
C TRP A 120 11.93 10.89 -2.53
N PHE A 121 12.33 12.00 -1.92
CA PHE A 121 12.60 13.25 -2.60
C PHE A 121 13.62 14.09 -1.82
N ALA A 122 14.41 14.88 -2.54
CA ALA A 122 15.37 15.79 -1.93
C ALA A 122 14.64 17.00 -1.35
N ASN A 123 15.18 17.60 -0.29
CA ASN A 123 14.57 18.79 0.32
C ASN A 123 14.56 20.01 -0.62
N GLU A 124 15.45 20.01 -1.61
CA GLU A 124 15.53 21.03 -2.67
C GLU A 124 14.72 20.67 -3.92
N THR A 125 14.00 19.54 -3.90
CA THR A 125 13.13 19.13 -5.00
C THR A 125 12.11 20.22 -5.31
N GLU A 126 11.89 20.46 -6.62
CA GLU A 126 10.90 21.43 -7.07
C GLU A 126 9.52 21.11 -6.48
N PRO A 127 8.78 22.10 -5.93
CA PRO A 127 7.49 21.86 -5.29
C PRO A 127 6.49 21.09 -6.15
N MET A 128 6.51 21.29 -7.47
CA MET A 128 5.62 20.58 -8.39
C MET A 128 5.89 19.08 -8.45
N HIS A 129 7.13 18.64 -8.24
CA HIS A 129 7.47 17.23 -8.16
C HIS A 129 6.90 16.62 -6.86
N VAL A 130 6.96 17.34 -5.73
CA VAL A 130 6.34 16.90 -4.48
C VAL A 130 4.82 16.76 -4.63
N VAL A 131 4.17 17.69 -5.34
CA VAL A 131 2.73 17.60 -5.66
C VAL A 131 2.41 16.38 -6.54
N ALA A 132 3.30 16.03 -7.49
CA ALA A 132 3.14 14.82 -8.29
C ALA A 132 3.27 13.55 -7.45
N LEU A 133 4.24 13.49 -6.52
CA LEU A 133 4.38 12.38 -5.58
C LEU A 133 3.15 12.23 -4.68
N LEU A 134 2.61 13.33 -4.16
CA LEU A 134 1.36 13.29 -3.38
C LEU A 134 0.17 12.75 -4.18
N ARG A 135 0.13 12.99 -5.49
CA ARG A 135 -0.90 12.42 -6.36
C ARG A 135 -0.73 10.91 -6.50
N HIS A 136 0.49 10.43 -6.69
CA HIS A 136 0.79 9.00 -6.73
C HIS A 136 0.48 8.31 -5.40
N LEU A 137 0.80 8.96 -4.28
CA LEU A 137 0.47 8.47 -2.95
C LEU A 137 -1.05 8.29 -2.77
N LYS A 138 -1.86 9.26 -3.24
CA LYS A 138 -3.32 9.13 -3.23
C LYS A 138 -3.84 7.99 -4.09
N GLN A 139 -3.22 7.73 -5.23
CA GLN A 139 -3.57 6.60 -6.10
C GLN A 139 -3.25 5.27 -5.42
N GLU A 140 -2.07 5.17 -4.80
CA GLU A 140 -1.66 4.00 -4.00
C GLU A 140 -2.67 3.74 -2.87
N MET A 141 -3.10 4.77 -2.14
CA MET A 141 -4.09 4.62 -1.05
C MET A 141 -5.46 4.16 -1.55
N ARG A 142 -5.94 4.74 -2.66
CA ARG A 142 -7.20 4.30 -3.29
C ARG A 142 -7.16 2.87 -3.79
N TRP A 143 -6.00 2.39 -4.20
CA TRP A 143 -5.84 0.98 -4.52
C TRP A 143 -5.81 0.12 -3.26
N LEU A 144 -5.02 0.51 -2.25
CA LEU A 144 -4.82 -0.26 -1.04
C LEU A 144 -6.10 -0.36 -0.19
N GLU A 145 -6.92 0.70 -0.10
CA GLU A 145 -8.19 0.69 0.63
C GLU A 145 -9.14 -0.42 0.13
N THR A 146 -9.02 -0.83 -1.14
CA THR A 146 -9.84 -1.92 -1.67
C THR A 146 -9.52 -3.26 -1.02
N TYR A 147 -8.31 -3.44 -0.47
CA TYR A 147 -7.88 -4.65 0.23
C TYR A 147 -8.21 -4.64 1.73
N LEU A 148 -8.62 -3.50 2.30
CA LEU A 148 -8.85 -3.34 3.73
C LEU A 148 -10.32 -3.63 4.10
N PRO A 149 -10.59 -4.37 5.19
CA PRO A 149 -11.95 -4.62 5.67
C PRO A 149 -12.76 -3.34 5.94
N ASP A 150 -12.11 -2.32 6.50
CA ASP A 150 -12.69 -1.04 6.89
C ASP A 150 -12.50 0.06 5.82
N GLY A 151 -11.92 -0.29 4.66
CA GLY A 151 -11.71 0.63 3.54
C GLY A 151 -10.90 1.87 3.93
N GLU A 152 -11.38 3.04 3.51
CA GLU A 152 -10.74 4.35 3.77
C GLU A 152 -10.60 4.66 5.28
N LEU A 153 -11.48 4.12 6.13
CA LEU A 153 -11.45 4.40 7.58
C LEU A 153 -10.22 3.83 8.29
N ALA A 154 -9.55 2.85 7.68
CA ALA A 154 -8.30 2.28 8.18
C ALA A 154 -7.05 3.06 7.73
N VAL A 155 -7.22 4.15 6.98
CA VAL A 155 -6.11 4.96 6.45
C VAL A 155 -5.96 6.24 7.25
N HIS A 156 -4.80 6.40 7.88
CA HIS A 156 -4.45 7.53 8.74
C HIS A 156 -3.40 8.38 8.05
N PHE A 157 -3.66 9.68 7.90
CA PHE A 157 -2.72 10.63 7.31
C PHE A 157 -2.06 11.49 8.37
N ALA A 158 -0.77 11.75 8.20
CA ALA A 158 0.08 12.46 9.14
C ALA A 158 0.07 11.80 10.55
N ASP A 159 0.08 10.47 10.57
CA ASP A 159 0.05 9.67 11.79
C ASP A 159 1.02 8.49 11.71
N PHE A 160 1.29 7.88 12.86
CA PHE A 160 2.23 6.79 13.04
C PHE A 160 1.57 5.59 13.72
N VAL A 161 2.14 4.41 13.50
CA VAL A 161 1.67 3.18 14.15
C VAL A 161 1.80 3.34 15.67
N PRO A 162 0.70 3.18 16.44
CA PRO A 162 0.75 3.25 17.88
C PRO A 162 1.72 2.22 18.47
N PRO A 163 2.44 2.54 19.56
CA PRO A 163 3.26 1.56 20.25
C PRO A 163 2.39 0.41 20.78
N LYS A 164 2.82 -0.84 20.54
CA LYS A 164 2.21 -2.05 21.11
C LYS A 164 2.70 -2.31 22.53
#